data_AF-A0A9P6YPY2-F1
#
_entry.id   AF-A0A9P6YPY2-F1
#
_cell.length_a   1.000
_cell.length_b   1.000
_cell.length_c   1.000
_cell.angle_alpha   90.00
_cell.angle_beta   90.00
_cell.angle_gamma   90.00
#
_symmetry.space_group_name_H-M   'P 1'
#
loop_
_entity.id
_entity.type
_entity.pdbx_description
1 polymer ?
#
loop_
_entity_poly.entity_id
_entity_poly.type
_entity_poly.pdbx_seq_one_letter_code
_entity_poly.pdbx_strand_id
1 'polypeptide(L)'
;MSQKLSIQNKNGEIIVGILEKKEAIDFNRLRPRIILITHGVLGHKDYLFHRLLAQELPYSSFRFDFRGNGESTGEPGYANMAEDVEDIHTVAEYFEHQLGYEIYAVIGHSRGSVAGLKYATSCEKPLSFFVNVSGRYKMNDNQIYRNRPEIGAALQSQGYFDWKVRQRDRIVTIKVTQKEVDRFISWSNEHVTRMPLSTCVLTCHGLKDNIVPPYNAAMFANKIPNHTLVLLPEGDHNFKGQYEQVVKAIVSFFEKHEKNDYRKAVGMGQHTGLVLPRWIDIEGVRNFRDIGGWLVQDGRGYIRERVVFRSGHLSNITEKGRQQLVGLNVKATFDFRLEHEIKKDGAMIDTPGITRLGFNLYENLIKSTNDYYKHLMVYLQGEEGFAQGYMLILDSGKKLIGDVFRYMIKELSIKDRHSMIVHCSAGKDRTGVFIMVLLGLCGVDDEIIAKEYEMSNIGYFDYEKDLKSRSERIGVSEEDMRAALSASYNGMKCTINQLREKYGSFEGYVRDGCGLSDQEIQSIKELMIVPIRFEERQLYRANF
;
A
#
# COMPACT_ATOMS: atom_id res chain seq x y z
N MET A 1 11.01 -10.17 32.33
CA MET A 1 10.92 -11.44 33.11
C MET A 1 9.90 -12.30 32.40
N SER A 2 10.29 -13.50 31.97
CA SER A 2 9.41 -14.41 31.23
C SER A 2 8.60 -15.30 32.18
N GLN A 3 7.28 -15.33 32.05
CA GLN A 3 6.39 -16.19 32.82
C GLN A 3 5.51 -17.03 31.89
N LYS A 4 5.40 -18.34 32.13
CA LYS A 4 4.44 -19.19 31.41
C LYS A 4 3.06 -19.03 32.02
N LEU A 5 2.03 -18.87 31.19
CA LEU A 5 0.62 -18.80 31.58
C LEU A 5 -0.20 -19.82 30.81
N SER A 6 -1.26 -20.30 31.45
CA SER A 6 -2.26 -21.21 30.88
C SER A 6 -3.63 -20.56 31.02
N ILE A 7 -4.31 -20.32 29.90
CA ILE A 7 -5.58 -19.60 29.81
C ILE A 7 -6.63 -20.58 29.28
N GLN A 8 -7.69 -20.82 30.03
CA GLN A 8 -8.76 -21.72 29.60
C GLN A 8 -9.79 -20.96 28.76
N ASN A 9 -10.14 -21.48 27.59
CA ASN A 9 -11.20 -20.93 26.77
C ASN A 9 -12.59 -21.46 27.20
N LYS A 10 -13.66 -20.93 26.60
CA LYS A 10 -15.05 -21.29 26.93
C LYS A 10 -15.40 -22.77 26.70
N ASN A 11 -14.64 -23.50 25.86
CA ASN A 11 -14.87 -24.92 25.58
C ASN A 11 -14.00 -25.83 26.46
N GLY A 12 -13.23 -25.25 27.39
CA GLY A 12 -12.38 -25.98 28.31
C GLY A 12 -10.97 -26.29 27.81
N GLU A 13 -10.61 -25.84 26.60
CA GLU A 13 -9.28 -26.00 26.03
C GLU A 13 -8.31 -24.98 26.67
N ILE A 14 -7.06 -25.38 26.88
CA ILE A 14 -6.02 -24.58 27.53
C ILE A 14 -5.10 -23.98 26.45
N ILE A 15 -5.05 -22.65 26.40
CA ILE A 15 -4.14 -21.85 25.59
C ILE A 15 -2.90 -21.51 26.42
N VAL A 16 -1.74 -22.00 26.00
CA VAL A 16 -0.47 -21.84 26.71
C VAL A 16 0.40 -20.79 26.03
N GLY A 17 0.90 -19.83 26.82
CA GLY A 17 1.76 -18.77 26.32
C GLY A 17 2.85 -18.34 27.29
N ILE A 18 3.69 -17.42 26.82
CA ILE A 18 4.77 -16.81 27.58
C ILE A 18 4.55 -15.31 27.61
N LEU A 19 4.37 -14.78 28.81
CA LEU A 19 4.36 -13.35 29.11
C LEU A 19 5.80 -12.88 29.28
N GLU A 20 6.26 -11.97 28.43
CA GLU A 20 7.48 -11.22 28.62
C GLU A 20 7.13 -9.87 29.25
N LYS A 21 7.26 -9.76 30.58
CA LYS A 21 6.88 -8.55 31.30
C LYS A 21 7.95 -7.47 31.19
N LYS A 22 7.53 -6.26 30.80
CA LYS A 22 8.31 -5.02 30.77
C LYS A 22 7.52 -3.91 31.46
N GLU A 23 8.07 -3.37 32.54
CA GLU A 23 7.37 -2.40 33.39
C GLU A 23 7.84 -0.97 33.15
N ALA A 24 9.02 -0.76 32.55
CA ALA A 24 9.67 0.54 32.48
C ALA A 24 8.84 1.63 31.77
N ILE A 25 8.14 1.27 30.68
CA ILE A 25 7.41 2.25 29.84
C ILE A 25 6.00 2.54 30.36
N ASP A 26 5.40 1.60 31.09
CA ASP A 26 4.01 1.69 31.53
C ASP A 26 3.84 1.74 33.06
N PHE A 27 4.93 1.96 33.80
CA PHE A 27 4.95 1.95 35.27
C PHE A 27 3.86 2.83 35.91
N ASN A 28 3.51 3.97 35.29
CA ASN A 28 2.52 4.93 35.79
C ASN A 28 1.13 4.81 35.12
N ARG A 29 0.90 3.81 34.25
CA ARG A 29 -0.40 3.64 33.60
C ARG A 29 -1.35 2.86 34.50
N LEU A 30 -2.60 3.30 34.56
CA LEU A 30 -3.67 2.57 35.24
C LEU A 30 -3.90 1.18 34.61
N ARG A 31 -3.82 1.09 33.29
CA ARG A 31 -3.81 -0.16 32.53
C ARG A 31 -2.50 -0.24 31.74
N PRO A 32 -1.55 -1.11 32.13
CA PRO A 32 -0.32 -1.31 31.36
C PRO A 32 -0.67 -1.89 29.99
N ARG A 33 0.12 -1.54 28.97
CA ARG A 33 -0.11 -2.02 27.60
C ARG A 33 0.51 -3.40 27.43
N ILE A 34 -0.16 -4.24 26.64
CA ILE A 34 0.38 -5.53 26.21
C ILE A 34 0.24 -5.73 24.71
N ILE A 35 1.24 -6.36 24.12
CA ILE A 35 1.26 -6.78 22.73
C ILE A 35 1.04 -8.29 22.64
N LEU A 36 0.06 -8.72 21.87
CA LEU A 36 -0.16 -10.14 21.57
C LEU A 36 0.64 -10.54 20.33
N ILE A 37 1.32 -11.69 20.36
CA ILE A 37 2.10 -12.22 19.25
C ILE A 37 1.56 -13.58 18.84
N THR A 38 1.14 -13.70 17.57
CA THR A 38 0.49 -14.90 17.02
C THR A 38 1.30 -15.54 15.91
N HIS A 39 1.34 -16.89 15.89
CA HIS A 39 2.20 -17.64 14.99
C HIS A 39 1.53 -18.12 13.71
N GLY A 40 2.34 -18.48 12.72
CA GLY A 40 1.89 -19.02 11.44
C GLY A 40 1.39 -20.46 11.49
N VAL A 41 1.04 -20.97 10.31
CA VAL A 41 0.57 -22.36 10.08
C VAL A 41 1.58 -23.34 10.67
N LEU A 42 1.10 -24.22 11.55
CA LEU A 42 1.90 -25.28 12.18
C LEU A 42 3.09 -24.76 13.01
N GLY A 43 3.11 -23.47 13.34
CA GLY A 43 4.09 -22.85 14.21
C GLY A 43 3.83 -23.11 15.70
N HIS A 44 4.56 -22.35 16.53
CA HIS A 44 4.39 -22.28 17.98
C HIS A 44 4.83 -20.90 18.48
N LYS A 45 4.63 -20.60 19.75
CA LYS A 45 4.87 -19.29 20.37
C LYS A 45 6.32 -18.81 20.36
N ASP A 46 7.28 -19.73 20.31
CA ASP A 46 8.72 -19.43 20.20
C ASP A 46 9.26 -19.61 18.76
N TYR A 47 8.36 -19.64 17.76
CA TYR A 47 8.72 -19.86 16.37
C TYR A 47 9.39 -18.62 15.75
N LEU A 48 10.38 -18.85 14.87
CA LEU A 48 11.09 -17.82 14.10
C LEU A 48 11.63 -16.67 14.97
N PHE A 49 11.23 -15.44 14.64
CA PHE A 49 11.65 -14.21 15.29
C PHE A 49 10.82 -13.87 16.53
N HIS A 50 9.76 -14.62 16.88
CA HIS A 50 8.82 -14.20 17.94
C HIS A 50 9.47 -14.06 19.32
N ARG A 51 10.40 -14.97 19.66
CA ARG A 51 11.13 -14.89 20.94
C ARG A 51 12.03 -13.66 20.97
N LEU A 52 12.81 -13.43 19.91
CA LEU A 52 13.67 -12.25 19.78
C LEU A 52 12.82 -10.97 19.81
N LEU A 53 11.71 -10.94 19.08
CA LEU A 53 10.78 -9.81 19.05
C LEU A 53 10.24 -9.49 20.44
N ALA A 54 9.78 -10.49 21.20
CA ALA A 54 9.30 -10.28 22.56
C ALA A 54 10.38 -9.70 23.49
N GLN A 55 11.65 -10.09 23.29
CA GLN A 55 12.80 -9.58 24.04
C GLN A 55 13.13 -8.13 23.67
N GLU A 56 12.95 -7.74 22.41
CA GLU A 56 13.30 -6.39 21.92
C GLU A 56 12.16 -5.37 22.03
N LEU A 57 10.90 -5.79 21.99
CA LEU A 57 9.74 -4.89 22.06
C LEU A 57 9.74 -4.04 23.33
N PRO A 58 9.51 -2.71 23.29
CA PRO A 58 9.51 -1.89 24.50
C PRO A 58 8.46 -2.27 25.55
N TYR A 59 7.35 -2.86 25.12
CA TYR A 59 6.19 -3.17 25.95
C TYR A 59 6.19 -4.62 26.46
N SER A 60 5.35 -4.87 27.47
CA SER A 60 5.01 -6.24 27.83
C SER A 60 4.39 -6.95 26.62
N SER A 61 4.71 -8.22 26.43
CA SER A 61 4.16 -9.01 25.32
C SER A 61 3.75 -10.40 25.75
N PHE A 62 2.73 -10.95 25.10
CA PHE A 62 2.30 -12.32 25.29
C PHE A 62 2.26 -13.05 23.96
N ARG A 63 3.12 -14.07 23.85
CA ARG A 63 3.16 -14.99 22.70
C ARG A 63 2.60 -16.32 23.13
N PHE A 64 1.67 -16.88 22.37
CA PHE A 64 0.94 -18.09 22.75
C PHE A 64 0.81 -19.07 21.60
N ASP A 65 0.60 -20.34 21.94
CA ASP A 65 0.27 -21.35 20.94
C ASP A 65 -1.24 -21.32 20.71
N PHE A 66 -1.68 -21.27 19.46
CA PHE A 66 -3.07 -21.53 19.12
C PHE A 66 -3.51 -22.92 19.60
N ARG A 67 -4.81 -23.15 19.80
CA ARG A 67 -5.32 -24.49 20.15
C ARG A 67 -4.86 -25.53 19.12
N GLY A 68 -4.52 -26.72 19.58
CA GLY A 68 -3.97 -27.80 18.75
C GLY A 68 -2.50 -27.59 18.29
N ASN A 69 -1.83 -26.53 18.77
CA ASN A 69 -0.43 -26.25 18.50
C ASN A 69 0.41 -26.24 19.79
N GLY A 70 1.67 -26.68 19.69
CA GLY A 70 2.66 -26.49 20.75
C GLY A 70 2.26 -27.14 22.09
N GLU A 71 2.13 -26.31 23.13
CA GLU A 71 1.72 -26.73 24.47
C GLU A 71 0.22 -26.52 24.74
N SER A 72 -0.50 -25.87 23.82
CA SER A 72 -1.95 -25.69 23.95
C SER A 72 -2.69 -26.99 23.66
N THR A 73 -3.77 -27.24 24.38
CA THR A 73 -4.63 -28.41 24.11
C THR A 73 -5.50 -28.17 22.87
N GLY A 74 -6.30 -29.15 22.49
CA GLY A 74 -7.16 -29.12 21.30
C GLY A 74 -6.64 -30.04 20.21
N GLU A 75 -7.44 -30.25 19.18
CA GLU A 75 -7.11 -31.17 18.08
C GLU A 75 -6.09 -30.53 17.13
N PRO A 76 -4.92 -31.17 16.90
CA PRO A 76 -3.97 -30.70 15.90
C PRO A 76 -4.57 -30.78 14.49
N GLY A 77 -4.42 -29.70 13.71
CA GLY A 77 -4.92 -29.63 12.34
C GLY A 77 -4.14 -28.63 11.50
N TYR A 78 -4.57 -28.44 10.25
CA TYR A 78 -3.86 -27.52 9.35
C TYR A 78 -3.97 -26.05 9.81
N ALA A 79 -5.19 -25.53 9.81
CA ALA A 79 -5.50 -24.14 10.14
C ALA A 79 -7.01 -23.96 10.25
N ASN A 80 -7.49 -23.30 11.30
CA ASN A 80 -8.89 -22.92 11.44
C ASN A 80 -8.98 -21.46 11.88
N MET A 81 -9.19 -20.55 10.91
CA MET A 81 -9.16 -19.11 11.17
C MET A 81 -10.22 -18.68 12.19
N ALA A 82 -11.37 -19.36 12.24
CA ALA A 82 -12.42 -19.00 13.19
C ALA A 82 -12.01 -19.31 14.64
N GLU A 83 -11.42 -20.48 14.86
CA GLU A 83 -10.86 -20.88 16.16
C GLU A 83 -9.63 -20.06 16.53
N ASP A 84 -8.73 -19.80 15.59
CA ASP A 84 -7.56 -18.93 15.83
C ASP A 84 -8.02 -17.52 16.26
N VAL A 85 -9.08 -16.96 15.66
CA VAL A 85 -9.64 -15.67 16.07
C VAL A 85 -10.27 -15.73 17.45
N GLU A 86 -10.97 -16.83 17.77
CA GLU A 86 -11.54 -17.05 19.10
C GLU A 86 -10.46 -17.16 20.18
N ASP A 87 -9.33 -17.79 19.88
CA ASP A 87 -8.18 -17.86 20.79
C ASP A 87 -7.59 -16.48 21.06
N ILE A 88 -7.49 -15.61 20.04
CA ILE A 88 -7.02 -14.23 20.24
C ILE A 88 -7.99 -13.47 21.15
N HIS A 89 -9.30 -13.60 20.95
CA HIS A 89 -10.30 -13.01 21.83
C HIS A 89 -10.19 -13.54 23.26
N THR A 90 -10.07 -14.85 23.44
CA THR A 90 -9.92 -15.49 24.76
C THR A 90 -8.70 -14.95 25.50
N VAL A 91 -7.57 -14.86 24.82
CA VAL A 91 -6.32 -14.33 25.39
C VAL A 91 -6.47 -12.84 25.70
N ALA A 92 -7.03 -12.05 24.79
CA ALA A 92 -7.28 -10.63 24.99
C ALA A 92 -8.15 -10.38 26.24
N GLU A 93 -9.30 -11.05 26.32
CA GLU A 93 -10.23 -10.96 27.45
C GLU A 93 -9.56 -11.33 28.78
N TYR A 94 -8.75 -12.39 28.80
CA TYR A 94 -7.98 -12.77 29.99
C TYR A 94 -7.06 -11.64 30.45
N PHE A 95 -6.30 -11.05 29.54
CA PHE A 95 -5.39 -9.95 29.88
C PHE A 95 -6.14 -8.67 30.27
N GLU A 96 -7.24 -8.35 29.62
CA GLU A 96 -8.02 -7.15 29.90
C GLU A 96 -8.78 -7.22 31.22
N HIS A 97 -9.45 -8.35 31.47
CA HIS A 97 -10.38 -8.49 32.59
C HIS A 97 -9.76 -9.11 33.83
N GLN A 98 -8.85 -10.08 33.68
CA GLN A 98 -8.23 -10.74 34.84
C GLN A 98 -6.93 -10.06 35.26
N LEU A 99 -6.14 -9.58 34.30
CA LEU A 99 -4.83 -8.98 34.58
C LEU A 99 -4.79 -7.45 34.42
N GLY A 100 -5.89 -6.82 33.97
CA GLY A 100 -6.04 -5.37 33.91
C GLY A 100 -5.24 -4.66 32.81
N TYR A 101 -4.73 -5.38 31.82
CA TYR A 101 -3.97 -4.81 30.71
C TYR A 101 -4.87 -4.11 29.68
N GLU A 102 -4.26 -3.27 28.86
CA GLU A 102 -4.82 -2.78 27.60
C GLU A 102 -4.20 -3.57 26.44
N ILE A 103 -5.02 -4.17 25.56
CA ILE A 103 -4.50 -4.79 24.34
C ILE A 103 -4.10 -3.68 23.36
N TYR A 104 -2.81 -3.39 23.34
CA TYR A 104 -2.29 -2.24 22.62
C TYR A 104 -2.03 -2.57 21.14
N ALA A 105 -1.51 -3.76 20.89
CA ALA A 105 -1.23 -4.22 19.55
C ALA A 105 -1.34 -5.73 19.41
N VAL A 106 -1.56 -6.18 18.17
CA VAL A 106 -1.39 -7.58 17.77
C VAL A 106 -0.36 -7.65 16.66
N ILE A 107 0.58 -8.58 16.79
CA ILE A 107 1.61 -8.88 15.80
C ILE A 107 1.41 -10.31 15.34
N GLY A 108 1.09 -10.49 14.07
CA GLY A 108 0.93 -11.82 13.49
C GLY A 108 2.01 -12.15 12.48
N HIS A 109 2.29 -13.45 12.35
CA HIS A 109 3.05 -14.02 11.22
C HIS A 109 2.16 -14.97 10.42
N SER A 110 2.17 -14.85 9.09
CA SER A 110 1.49 -15.78 8.17
C SER A 110 0.00 -15.97 8.53
N ARG A 111 -0.43 -17.20 8.89
CA ARG A 111 -1.77 -17.47 9.44
C ARG A 111 -2.14 -16.58 10.62
N GLY A 112 -1.21 -16.38 11.56
CA GLY A 112 -1.41 -15.53 12.73
C GLY A 112 -1.73 -14.09 12.35
N SER A 113 -1.18 -13.58 11.24
CA SER A 113 -1.55 -12.27 10.68
C SER A 113 -2.99 -12.24 10.19
N VAL A 114 -3.44 -13.28 9.49
CA VAL A 114 -4.80 -13.36 8.94
C VAL A 114 -5.84 -13.41 10.06
N ALA A 115 -5.61 -14.27 11.06
CA ALA A 115 -6.46 -14.34 12.25
C ALA A 115 -6.41 -13.04 13.05
N GLY A 116 -5.21 -12.48 13.27
CA GLY A 116 -5.02 -11.21 13.97
C GLY A 116 -5.72 -10.03 13.29
N LEU A 117 -5.66 -9.94 11.96
CA LEU A 117 -6.36 -8.89 11.21
C LEU A 117 -7.87 -9.02 11.37
N LYS A 118 -8.39 -10.25 11.43
CA LYS A 118 -9.81 -10.47 11.69
C LYS A 118 -10.18 -9.99 13.09
N TYR A 119 -9.41 -10.37 14.11
CA TYR A 119 -9.57 -9.87 15.48
C TYR A 119 -9.53 -8.34 15.54
N ALA A 120 -8.54 -7.69 14.91
CA ALA A 120 -8.40 -6.23 14.90
C ALA A 120 -9.63 -5.51 14.31
N THR A 121 -10.35 -6.16 13.38
CA THR A 121 -11.59 -5.62 12.78
C THR A 121 -12.88 -6.03 13.51
N SER A 122 -12.80 -6.86 14.55
CA SER A 122 -13.96 -7.35 15.30
C SER A 122 -13.89 -7.15 16.82
N CYS A 123 -12.75 -6.72 17.35
CA CYS A 123 -12.59 -6.36 18.76
C CYS A 123 -13.43 -5.12 19.11
N GLU A 124 -13.95 -5.08 20.34
CA GLU A 124 -14.82 -3.98 20.80
C GLU A 124 -14.08 -2.64 20.84
N LYS A 125 -12.82 -2.68 21.28
CA LYS A 125 -11.95 -1.52 21.35
C LYS A 125 -10.90 -1.62 20.24
N PRO A 126 -10.86 -0.64 19.31
CA PRO A 126 -9.85 -0.62 18.27
C PRO A 126 -8.43 -0.68 18.85
N LEU A 127 -7.60 -1.53 18.25
CA LEU A 127 -6.16 -1.57 18.56
C LEU A 127 -5.51 -0.24 18.18
N SER A 128 -4.49 0.18 18.93
CA SER A 128 -3.64 1.29 18.50
C SER A 128 -2.79 0.87 17.29
N PHE A 129 -2.27 -0.36 17.33
CA PHE A 129 -1.38 -0.88 16.29
C PHE A 129 -1.72 -2.30 15.88
N PHE A 130 -1.49 -2.60 14.61
CA PHE A 130 -1.43 -3.97 14.11
C PHE A 130 -0.18 -4.17 13.27
N VAL A 131 0.47 -5.33 13.41
CA VAL A 131 1.62 -5.71 12.58
C VAL A 131 1.32 -7.02 11.86
N ASN A 132 1.27 -6.95 10.54
CA ASN A 132 1.10 -8.08 9.63
C ASN A 132 2.46 -8.49 9.04
N VAL A 133 3.00 -9.64 9.46
CA VAL A 133 4.23 -10.20 8.88
C VAL A 133 3.89 -11.35 7.94
N SER A 134 4.24 -11.25 6.66
CA SER A 134 3.98 -12.30 5.65
C SER A 134 2.54 -12.83 5.58
N GLY A 135 1.55 -12.00 5.92
CA GLY A 135 0.14 -12.39 5.84
C GLY A 135 -0.33 -12.52 4.40
N ARG A 136 -1.28 -13.44 4.19
CA ARG A 136 -1.83 -13.75 2.88
C ARG A 136 -3.19 -13.09 2.70
N TYR A 137 -3.33 -12.22 1.69
CA TYR A 137 -4.59 -11.58 1.36
C TYR A 137 -5.45 -12.50 0.49
N LYS A 138 -4.91 -12.95 -0.65
CA LYS A 138 -5.61 -13.79 -1.62
C LYS A 138 -5.41 -15.26 -1.26
N MET A 139 -6.43 -15.84 -0.62
CA MET A 139 -6.38 -17.22 -0.12
C MET A 139 -6.65 -18.27 -1.22
N ASN A 140 -7.38 -17.90 -2.28
CA ASN A 140 -7.93 -18.79 -3.30
C ASN A 140 -7.14 -18.84 -4.62
N ASP A 141 -5.83 -18.55 -4.61
CA ASP A 141 -4.98 -18.48 -5.81
C ASP A 141 -4.26 -19.81 -6.15
N ASN A 142 -4.69 -20.91 -5.54
CA ASN A 142 -4.10 -22.26 -5.66
C ASN A 142 -2.62 -22.39 -5.28
N GLN A 143 -2.00 -21.43 -4.58
CA GLN A 143 -0.57 -21.56 -4.25
C GLN A 143 -0.24 -22.75 -3.37
N ILE A 144 -1.15 -23.21 -2.50
CA ILE A 144 -0.88 -24.39 -1.68
C ILE A 144 -0.54 -25.60 -2.56
N TYR A 145 -1.27 -25.76 -3.66
CA TYR A 145 -1.06 -26.84 -4.63
C TYR A 145 0.12 -26.57 -5.56
N ARG A 146 0.38 -25.31 -5.93
CA ARG A 146 1.53 -24.95 -6.79
C ARG A 146 2.86 -25.13 -6.07
N ASN A 147 2.93 -24.69 -4.80
CA ASN A 147 4.15 -24.73 -4.02
C ASN A 147 4.47 -26.13 -3.49
N ARG A 148 3.43 -26.96 -3.29
CA ARG A 148 3.55 -28.32 -2.75
C ARG A 148 2.63 -29.28 -3.52
N PRO A 149 2.99 -29.67 -4.76
CA PRO A 149 2.18 -30.56 -5.59
C PRO A 149 1.86 -31.90 -4.92
N GLU A 150 2.74 -32.37 -4.03
CA GLU A 150 2.55 -33.61 -3.28
C GLU A 150 1.34 -33.57 -2.32
N ILE A 151 0.96 -32.38 -1.84
CA ILE A 151 -0.25 -32.21 -1.02
C ILE A 151 -1.48 -32.52 -1.89
N GLY A 152 -1.54 -31.95 -3.11
CA GLY A 152 -2.63 -32.22 -4.04
C GLY A 152 -2.74 -33.70 -4.41
N ALA A 153 -1.59 -34.34 -4.69
CA ALA A 153 -1.56 -35.76 -5.04
C ALA A 153 -2.05 -36.67 -3.89
N ALA A 154 -1.62 -36.40 -2.65
CA ALA A 154 -2.05 -37.19 -1.48
C ALA A 154 -3.53 -36.98 -1.14
N LEU A 155 -4.03 -35.74 -1.25
CA LEU A 155 -5.44 -35.44 -1.04
C LEU A 155 -6.34 -36.16 -2.06
N GLN A 156 -5.89 -36.28 -3.31
CA GLN A 156 -6.62 -37.03 -4.35
C GLN A 156 -6.58 -38.55 -4.14
N SER A 157 -5.44 -39.10 -3.73
CA SER A 157 -5.27 -40.56 -3.65
C SER A 157 -5.84 -41.18 -2.37
N GLN A 158 -5.71 -40.51 -1.23
CA GLN A 158 -6.06 -41.07 0.09
C GLN A 158 -6.91 -40.12 0.97
N GLY A 159 -7.26 -38.93 0.48
CA GLY A 159 -8.13 -37.97 1.18
C GLY A 159 -7.44 -37.11 2.25
N TYR A 160 -6.18 -37.39 2.56
CA TYR A 160 -5.39 -36.63 3.54
C TYR A 160 -3.90 -36.60 3.17
N PHE A 161 -3.19 -35.59 3.67
CA PHE A 161 -1.73 -35.46 3.60
C PHE A 161 -1.15 -35.48 5.02
N ASP A 162 -0.19 -36.38 5.27
CA ASP A 162 0.52 -36.45 6.55
C ASP A 162 1.67 -35.43 6.57
N TRP A 163 1.44 -34.31 7.24
CA TRP A 163 2.41 -33.25 7.35
C TRP A 163 3.31 -33.46 8.57
N LYS A 164 4.59 -33.77 8.33
CA LYS A 164 5.60 -33.82 9.38
C LYS A 164 6.11 -32.41 9.72
N VAL A 165 5.76 -31.94 10.91
CA VAL A 165 6.10 -30.60 11.40
C VAL A 165 7.05 -30.74 12.59
N ARG A 166 8.13 -29.98 12.57
CA ARG A 166 8.98 -29.83 13.75
C ARG A 166 8.35 -28.80 14.70
N GLN A 167 7.87 -29.26 15.85
CA GLN A 167 7.42 -28.41 16.95
C GLN A 167 8.42 -28.56 18.10
N ARG A 168 9.23 -27.52 18.33
CA ARG A 168 10.39 -27.55 19.25
C ARG A 168 11.36 -28.72 18.95
N ASP A 169 11.51 -29.64 19.90
CA ASP A 169 12.46 -30.75 19.87
C ASP A 169 11.82 -32.05 19.35
N ARG A 170 10.58 -31.98 18.85
CA ARG A 170 9.83 -33.15 18.37
C ARG A 170 9.30 -32.93 16.95
N ILE A 171 9.17 -34.02 16.21
CA ILE A 171 8.45 -34.05 14.93
C ILE A 171 7.06 -34.60 15.22
N VAL A 172 6.04 -33.80 14.93
CA VAL A 172 4.62 -34.18 15.03
C VAL A 172 4.10 -34.39 13.61
N THR A 173 3.39 -35.49 13.39
CA THR A 173 2.67 -35.71 12.12
C THR A 173 1.25 -35.20 12.28
N ILE A 174 0.86 -34.24 11.45
CA ILE A 174 -0.47 -33.63 11.43
C ILE A 174 -1.17 -34.09 10.16
N LYS A 175 -2.35 -34.68 10.33
CA LYS A 175 -3.18 -35.12 9.22
C LYS A 175 -3.95 -33.94 8.65
N VAL A 176 -3.66 -33.56 7.41
CA VAL A 176 -4.32 -32.46 6.70
C VAL A 176 -5.31 -33.01 5.69
N THR A 177 -6.59 -32.73 5.88
CA THR A 177 -7.68 -33.20 5.02
C THR A 177 -8.07 -32.17 3.96
N GLN A 178 -8.73 -32.62 2.88
CA GLN A 178 -9.23 -31.72 1.84
C GLN A 178 -10.20 -30.68 2.41
N LYS A 179 -11.06 -31.09 3.36
CA LYS A 179 -12.00 -30.20 4.06
C LYS A 179 -11.31 -29.06 4.83
N GLU A 180 -10.15 -29.32 5.41
CA GLU A 180 -9.37 -28.28 6.11
C GLU A 180 -8.70 -27.32 5.12
N VAL A 181 -8.17 -27.84 4.01
CA VAL A 181 -7.61 -27.00 2.95
C VAL A 181 -8.69 -26.11 2.34
N ASP A 182 -9.86 -26.66 2.01
CA ASP A 182 -11.00 -25.92 1.46
C ASP A 182 -11.45 -24.81 2.42
N ARG A 183 -11.54 -25.12 3.72
CA ARG A 183 -11.86 -24.12 4.75
C ARG A 183 -10.84 -22.99 4.81
N PHE A 184 -9.55 -23.33 4.70
CA PHE A 184 -8.49 -22.33 4.73
C PHE A 184 -8.50 -21.42 3.48
N ILE A 185 -8.62 -21.99 2.29
CA ILE A 185 -8.57 -21.21 1.03
C ILE A 185 -9.85 -20.42 0.75
N SER A 186 -10.98 -20.81 1.35
CA SER A 186 -12.26 -20.09 1.25
C SER A 186 -12.35 -18.88 2.19
N TRP A 187 -11.38 -18.71 3.09
CA TRP A 187 -11.36 -17.55 4.00
C TRP A 187 -11.22 -16.23 3.22
N SER A 188 -12.08 -15.26 3.55
CA SER A 188 -12.05 -13.92 2.96
C SER A 188 -11.33 -12.93 3.87
N ASN A 189 -10.42 -12.16 3.29
CA ASN A 189 -9.74 -11.05 3.96
C ASN A 189 -10.37 -9.68 3.69
N GLU A 190 -11.52 -9.60 3.01
CA GLU A 190 -12.15 -8.30 2.69
C GLU A 190 -12.55 -7.51 3.94
N HIS A 191 -12.66 -8.13 5.12
CA HIS A 191 -12.94 -7.42 6.37
C HIS A 191 -11.91 -6.33 6.70
N VAL A 192 -10.67 -6.43 6.20
CA VAL A 192 -9.63 -5.42 6.45
C VAL A 192 -9.96 -4.04 5.87
N THR A 193 -10.89 -3.96 4.93
CA THR A 193 -11.42 -2.67 4.43
C THR A 193 -12.17 -1.88 5.50
N ARG A 194 -12.59 -2.54 6.59
CA ARG A 194 -13.25 -1.94 7.76
C ARG A 194 -12.29 -1.68 8.91
N MET A 195 -10.97 -1.76 8.68
CA MET A 195 -9.99 -1.46 9.72
C MET A 195 -10.24 -0.04 10.25
N PRO A 196 -10.38 0.15 11.59
CA PRO A 196 -10.57 1.46 12.17
C PRO A 196 -9.45 2.43 11.76
N LEU A 197 -9.81 3.68 11.46
CA LEU A 197 -8.82 4.70 11.08
C LEU A 197 -7.80 5.00 12.19
N SER A 198 -8.20 4.79 13.44
CA SER A 198 -7.35 4.90 14.63
C SER A 198 -6.30 3.80 14.74
N THR A 199 -6.47 2.68 14.03
CA THR A 199 -5.53 1.55 14.07
C THR A 199 -4.46 1.75 13.01
N CYS A 200 -3.20 1.94 13.44
CA CYS A 200 -2.06 2.03 12.55
C CYS A 200 -1.56 0.62 12.20
N VAL A 201 -1.51 0.29 10.90
CA VAL A 201 -1.11 -1.04 10.44
C VAL A 201 0.26 -1.00 9.78
N LEU A 202 1.18 -1.87 10.23
CA LEU A 202 2.43 -2.17 9.53
C LEU A 202 2.29 -3.51 8.81
N THR A 203 2.73 -3.59 7.56
CA THR A 203 3.04 -4.88 6.92
C THR A 203 4.53 -4.99 6.66
N CYS A 204 5.14 -6.08 7.13
CA CYS A 204 6.49 -6.48 6.78
C CYS A 204 6.42 -7.72 5.88
N HIS A 205 7.03 -7.65 4.70
CA HIS A 205 6.98 -8.77 3.75
C HIS A 205 8.32 -8.98 3.06
N GLY A 206 8.75 -10.23 2.93
CA GLY A 206 9.99 -10.59 2.24
C GLY A 206 9.81 -10.64 0.72
N LEU A 207 10.73 -10.05 -0.06
CA LEU A 207 10.64 -10.09 -1.53
C LEU A 207 10.93 -11.48 -2.11
N LYS A 208 11.58 -12.37 -1.34
CA LYS A 208 11.85 -13.77 -1.71
C LYS A 208 10.84 -14.75 -1.10
N ASP A 209 9.72 -14.24 -0.57
CA ASP A 209 8.64 -15.07 -0.04
C ASP A 209 7.90 -15.80 -1.17
N ASN A 210 8.27 -17.07 -1.37
CA ASN A 210 7.64 -17.94 -2.36
C ASN A 210 6.41 -18.69 -1.82
N ILE A 211 6.13 -18.61 -0.51
CA ILE A 211 4.97 -19.26 0.10
C ILE A 211 3.76 -18.33 0.03
N VAL A 212 3.95 -17.08 0.41
CA VAL A 212 2.99 -15.99 0.28
C VAL A 212 3.65 -14.90 -0.58
N PRO A 213 3.36 -14.86 -1.88
CA PRO A 213 4.02 -13.92 -2.77
C PRO A 213 3.84 -12.46 -2.34
N PRO A 214 4.83 -11.57 -2.59
CA PRO A 214 4.85 -10.19 -2.11
C PRO A 214 3.62 -9.34 -2.51
N TYR A 215 2.95 -9.68 -3.62
CA TYR A 215 1.74 -8.95 -4.04
C TYR A 215 0.63 -8.98 -2.98
N ASN A 216 0.59 -10.00 -2.10
CA ASN A 216 -0.37 -10.06 -0.99
C ASN A 216 -0.18 -8.90 -0.01
N ALA A 217 1.06 -8.49 0.24
CA ALA A 217 1.38 -7.34 1.08
C ALA A 217 0.83 -6.05 0.48
N ALA A 218 0.98 -5.89 -0.84
CA ALA A 218 0.42 -4.76 -1.56
C ALA A 218 -1.11 -4.74 -1.50
N MET A 219 -1.78 -5.90 -1.58
CA MET A 219 -3.25 -5.96 -1.43
C MET A 219 -3.72 -5.47 -0.06
N PHE A 220 -3.03 -5.83 1.03
CA PHE A 220 -3.33 -5.25 2.35
C PHE A 220 -3.07 -3.75 2.37
N ALA A 221 -1.93 -3.30 1.86
CA ALA A 221 -1.58 -1.87 1.80
C ALA A 221 -2.60 -1.04 1.02
N ASN A 222 -3.17 -1.61 -0.05
CA ASN A 222 -4.18 -0.95 -0.88
C ASN A 222 -5.57 -0.89 -0.22
N LYS A 223 -5.85 -1.80 0.71
CA LYS A 223 -7.20 -2.00 1.28
C LYS A 223 -7.35 -1.42 2.69
N ILE A 224 -6.24 -1.29 3.43
CA ILE A 224 -6.23 -0.77 4.79
C ILE A 224 -5.88 0.73 4.74
N PRO A 225 -6.72 1.61 5.31
CA PRO A 225 -6.59 3.06 5.14
C PRO A 225 -5.38 3.68 5.84
N ASN A 226 -4.99 3.18 7.02
CA ASN A 226 -3.86 3.67 7.80
C ASN A 226 -2.76 2.61 7.83
N HIS A 227 -1.99 2.52 6.73
CA HIS A 227 -1.10 1.41 6.46
C HIS A 227 0.32 1.88 6.10
N THR A 228 1.32 1.18 6.62
CA THR A 228 2.74 1.28 6.25
C THR A 228 3.21 -0.06 5.71
N LEU A 229 3.81 -0.08 4.53
CA LEU A 229 4.40 -1.28 3.93
C LEU A 229 5.93 -1.22 3.99
N VAL A 230 6.54 -2.28 4.52
CA VAL A 230 7.98 -2.52 4.52
C VAL A 230 8.27 -3.80 3.77
N LEU A 231 9.06 -3.69 2.71
CA LEU A 231 9.53 -4.83 1.91
C LEU A 231 10.99 -5.12 2.27
N LEU A 232 11.27 -6.36 2.65
CA LEU A 232 12.60 -6.83 3.03
C LEU A 232 13.22 -7.59 1.85
N PRO A 233 14.25 -7.05 1.16
CA PRO A 233 14.73 -7.61 -0.11
C PRO A 233 15.14 -9.08 -0.05
N GLU A 234 15.76 -9.48 1.05
CA GLU A 234 16.31 -10.82 1.24
C GLU A 234 15.40 -11.75 2.05
N GLY A 235 14.23 -11.27 2.49
CA GLY A 235 13.31 -12.06 3.32
C GLY A 235 12.64 -13.18 2.54
N ASP A 236 12.77 -14.42 3.00
CA ASP A 236 11.88 -15.53 2.65
C ASP A 236 10.63 -15.52 3.55
N HIS A 237 9.71 -16.49 3.38
CA HIS A 237 8.46 -16.54 4.17
C HIS A 237 8.67 -16.56 5.68
N ASN A 238 9.79 -17.16 6.09
CA ASN A 238 10.13 -17.38 7.49
C ASN A 238 11.18 -16.38 7.99
N PHE A 239 11.72 -15.53 7.11
CA PHE A 239 12.82 -14.61 7.33
C PHE A 239 14.08 -15.27 7.90
N LYS A 240 14.41 -16.49 7.46
CA LYS A 240 15.60 -17.21 7.96
C LYS A 240 16.87 -16.41 7.67
N GLY A 241 17.68 -16.17 8.71
CA GLY A 241 18.86 -15.30 8.62
C GLY A 241 18.56 -13.81 8.52
N GLN A 242 17.28 -13.42 8.63
CA GLN A 242 16.80 -12.03 8.53
C GLN A 242 15.93 -11.63 9.75
N TYR A 243 15.99 -12.38 10.85
CA TYR A 243 15.12 -12.15 12.03
C TYR A 243 15.35 -10.77 12.66
N GLU A 244 16.60 -10.33 12.77
CA GLU A 244 16.94 -9.02 13.34
C GLU A 244 16.37 -7.87 12.49
N GLN A 245 16.35 -8.02 11.17
CA GLN A 245 15.82 -7.02 10.24
C GLN A 245 14.31 -6.89 10.38
N VAL A 246 13.59 -8.01 10.52
CA VAL A 246 12.15 -8.01 10.82
C VAL A 246 11.89 -7.35 12.16
N VAL A 247 12.60 -7.78 13.22
CA VAL A 247 12.44 -7.23 14.57
C VAL A 247 12.73 -5.73 14.59
N LYS A 248 13.82 -5.30 13.95
CA LYS A 248 14.18 -3.88 13.83
C LYS A 248 13.09 -3.09 13.10
N ALA A 249 12.53 -3.60 12.01
CA ALA A 249 11.44 -2.93 11.30
C ALA A 249 10.22 -2.72 12.20
N ILE A 250 9.85 -3.74 12.97
CA ILE A 250 8.70 -3.72 13.88
C ILE A 250 8.97 -2.77 15.06
N VAL A 251 10.11 -2.90 15.73
CA VAL A 251 10.48 -2.05 16.87
C VAL A 251 10.62 -0.59 16.43
N SER A 252 11.25 -0.33 15.28
CA SER A 252 11.38 1.03 14.73
C SER A 252 10.02 1.65 14.41
N PHE A 253 9.03 0.84 14.01
CA PHE A 253 7.66 1.31 13.79
C PHE A 253 7.04 1.78 15.11
N PHE A 254 7.10 0.98 16.18
CA PHE A 254 6.64 1.40 17.50
C PHE A 254 7.41 2.62 18.02
N GLU A 255 8.74 2.63 17.96
CA GLU A 255 9.56 3.76 18.39
C GLU A 255 9.25 5.04 17.62
N LYS A 256 9.06 4.96 16.31
CA LYS A 256 8.73 6.14 15.49
C LYS A 256 7.38 6.68 15.91
N HIS A 257 6.40 5.80 16.14
CA HIS A 257 5.10 6.20 16.64
C HIS A 257 5.17 6.74 18.07
N GLU A 258 6.01 6.20 18.96
CA GLU A 258 6.24 6.74 20.31
C GLU A 258 6.99 8.06 20.32
N LYS A 259 8.05 8.23 19.53
CA LYS A 259 8.77 9.50 19.37
C LYS A 259 7.85 10.55 18.76
N ASN A 260 6.98 10.13 17.85
CA ASN A 260 5.91 10.97 17.37
C ASN A 260 4.89 11.24 18.48
N ASP A 261 4.51 10.28 19.33
CA ASP A 261 3.61 10.43 20.49
C ASP A 261 4.20 11.32 21.60
N TYR A 262 5.52 11.36 21.75
CA TYR A 262 6.25 12.28 22.60
C TYR A 262 6.33 13.68 21.98
N ARG A 263 6.63 13.79 20.67
CA ARG A 263 6.52 15.07 19.94
C ARG A 263 5.08 15.59 19.89
N LYS A 264 4.09 14.69 19.88
CA LYS A 264 2.63 14.93 20.01
C LYS A 264 2.26 15.45 21.39
N ALA A 265 2.80 14.85 22.45
CA ALA A 265 2.54 15.24 23.83
C ALA A 265 3.22 16.57 24.20
N VAL A 266 4.41 16.84 23.65
CA VAL A 266 5.15 18.10 23.85
C VAL A 266 4.69 19.21 22.89
N GLY A 267 4.05 18.86 21.76
CA GLY A 267 3.63 19.79 20.69
C GLY A 267 2.12 20.01 20.51
N MET A 268 1.28 19.46 21.39
CA MET A 268 -0.20 19.51 21.37
C MET A 268 -0.90 18.78 20.20
N GLY A 269 -1.90 17.94 20.55
CA GLY A 269 -3.11 17.69 19.74
C GLY A 269 -3.02 16.83 18.47
N GLN A 270 -2.62 15.56 18.60
CA GLN A 270 -2.69 14.46 17.60
C GLN A 270 -4.01 14.04 16.93
N HIS A 271 -4.16 14.17 15.60
CA HIS A 271 -4.79 13.11 14.80
C HIS A 271 -3.94 12.59 13.62
N THR A 272 -4.30 11.37 13.22
CA THR A 272 -3.55 10.24 12.65
C THR A 272 -3.64 10.09 11.13
N GLY A 273 -2.59 9.51 10.53
CA GLY A 273 -2.70 8.57 9.40
C GLY A 273 -2.57 9.17 7.99
N LEU A 274 -1.44 8.92 7.36
CA LEU A 274 -1.17 9.20 5.95
C LEU A 274 -2.06 8.27 5.07
N VAL A 275 -3.10 8.79 4.41
CA VAL A 275 -3.84 8.02 3.40
C VAL A 275 -3.02 8.03 2.11
N LEU A 276 -2.30 6.94 1.82
CA LEU A 276 -1.61 6.77 0.54
C LEU A 276 -2.63 6.47 -0.59
N PRO A 277 -2.42 7.00 -1.82
CA PRO A 277 -3.28 6.73 -2.97
C PRO A 277 -3.36 5.25 -3.33
N ARG A 278 -4.56 4.84 -3.74
CA ARG A 278 -4.99 3.45 -3.92
C ARG A 278 -4.64 2.96 -5.33
N TRP A 279 -3.76 1.96 -5.45
CA TRP A 279 -3.72 1.14 -6.66
C TRP A 279 -5.08 0.46 -6.82
N ILE A 280 -5.69 0.60 -7.99
CA ILE A 280 -6.94 -0.07 -8.32
C ILE A 280 -6.63 -1.03 -9.46
N ASP A 281 -6.90 -2.31 -9.24
CA ASP A 281 -6.73 -3.35 -10.25
C ASP A 281 -7.80 -3.19 -11.33
N ILE A 282 -7.42 -2.57 -12.46
CA ILE A 282 -8.22 -2.52 -13.68
C ILE A 282 -7.60 -3.50 -14.66
N GLU A 283 -8.35 -4.56 -14.97
CA GLU A 283 -7.79 -5.67 -15.73
C GLU A 283 -7.32 -5.25 -17.13
N GLY A 284 -6.08 -5.59 -17.46
CA GLY A 284 -5.43 -5.18 -18.70
C GLY A 284 -4.82 -3.78 -18.68
N VAL A 285 -4.95 -3.04 -17.58
CA VAL A 285 -4.39 -1.70 -17.43
C VAL A 285 -3.30 -1.70 -16.36
N ARG A 286 -2.16 -1.12 -16.70
CA ARG A 286 -1.03 -1.00 -15.79
C ARG A 286 -0.97 0.39 -15.19
N ASN A 287 -0.23 0.47 -14.09
CA ASN A 287 0.05 1.73 -13.42
C ASN A 287 -1.22 2.51 -13.01
N PHE A 288 -2.37 1.83 -12.81
CA PHE A 288 -3.65 2.47 -12.53
C PHE A 288 -3.83 2.77 -11.03
N ARG A 289 -4.02 4.05 -10.68
CA ARG A 289 -4.28 4.47 -9.29
C ARG A 289 -5.10 5.76 -9.21
N ASP A 290 -5.78 5.92 -8.08
CA ASP A 290 -6.40 7.18 -7.66
C ASP A 290 -5.32 8.17 -7.21
N ILE A 291 -5.44 9.46 -7.53
CA ILE A 291 -4.50 10.49 -7.06
C ILE A 291 -4.99 11.23 -5.80
N GLY A 292 -6.17 10.89 -5.28
CA GLY A 292 -6.71 11.44 -4.04
C GLY A 292 -6.10 10.84 -2.77
N GLY A 293 -6.38 11.49 -1.65
CA GLY A 293 -5.93 11.13 -0.30
C GLY A 293 -4.78 11.99 0.24
N TRP A 294 -4.09 12.75 -0.62
CA TRP A 294 -2.97 13.57 -0.21
C TRP A 294 -3.38 14.80 0.61
N LEU A 295 -2.69 15.06 1.71
CA LEU A 295 -2.92 16.26 2.51
C LEU A 295 -2.46 17.52 1.78
N VAL A 296 -3.23 18.59 1.91
CA VAL A 296 -2.80 19.94 1.55
C VAL A 296 -1.88 20.44 2.66
N GLN A 297 -0.77 21.09 2.29
CA GLN A 297 0.32 21.46 3.20
C GLN A 297 -0.12 22.35 4.37
N ASP A 298 -1.11 23.21 4.15
CA ASP A 298 -1.68 24.11 5.16
C ASP A 298 -2.69 23.45 6.12
N GLY A 299 -2.93 22.14 5.97
CA GLY A 299 -3.85 21.38 6.81
C GLY A 299 -5.33 21.70 6.60
N ARG A 300 -5.69 22.52 5.60
CA ARG A 300 -7.10 22.90 5.38
C ARG A 300 -7.97 21.77 4.81
N GLY A 301 -7.33 20.73 4.27
CA GLY A 301 -8.00 19.68 3.53
C GLY A 301 -7.07 18.62 2.97
N TYR A 302 -7.65 17.73 2.17
CA TYR A 302 -6.95 16.71 1.41
C TYR A 302 -7.52 16.58 0.00
N ILE A 303 -6.77 15.95 -0.91
CA ILE A 303 -7.17 15.74 -2.29
C ILE A 303 -8.31 14.72 -2.36
N ARG A 304 -9.42 15.11 -2.98
CA ARG A 304 -10.64 14.32 -3.12
C ARG A 304 -10.37 13.05 -3.92
N GLU A 305 -10.73 11.92 -3.33
CA GLU A 305 -10.60 10.63 -4.01
C GLU A 305 -11.67 10.43 -5.09
N ARG A 306 -11.39 9.51 -6.01
CA ARG A 306 -12.29 9.07 -7.08
C ARG A 306 -12.73 10.18 -8.04
N VAL A 307 -11.92 11.23 -8.19
CA VAL A 307 -12.15 12.30 -9.17
C VAL A 307 -11.20 12.16 -10.35
N VAL A 308 -9.90 12.00 -10.07
CA VAL A 308 -8.86 11.84 -11.09
C VAL A 308 -8.09 10.57 -10.82
N PHE A 309 -8.07 9.69 -11.81
CA PHE A 309 -7.22 8.52 -11.86
C PHE A 309 -6.07 8.76 -12.83
N ARG A 310 -4.95 8.09 -12.60
CA ARG A 310 -3.84 8.02 -13.55
C ARG A 310 -3.54 6.58 -13.94
N SER A 311 -3.07 6.36 -15.15
CA SER A 311 -2.69 5.03 -15.63
C SER A 311 -1.64 5.04 -16.73
N GLY A 312 -1.11 3.87 -17.07
CA GLY A 312 -0.52 3.61 -18.38
C GLY A 312 -1.58 3.55 -19.48
N HIS A 313 -1.15 3.19 -20.69
CA HIS A 313 -2.05 3.12 -21.84
C HIS A 313 -3.18 2.09 -21.61
N LEU A 314 -4.36 2.41 -22.16
CA LEU A 314 -5.59 1.63 -21.99
C LEU A 314 -5.88 0.68 -23.15
N SER A 315 -4.93 0.48 -24.09
CA SER A 315 -5.18 -0.33 -25.29
C SER A 315 -5.32 -1.84 -25.04
N ASN A 316 -4.80 -2.33 -23.91
CA ASN A 316 -4.90 -3.73 -23.51
C ASN A 316 -6.06 -3.99 -22.52
N ILE A 317 -6.94 -3.00 -22.29
CA ILE A 317 -8.04 -3.14 -21.35
C ILE A 317 -8.97 -4.28 -21.76
N THR A 318 -9.29 -5.16 -20.82
CA THR A 318 -10.22 -6.28 -21.07
C THR A 318 -11.66 -5.81 -20.93
N GLU A 319 -12.61 -6.67 -21.32
CA GLU A 319 -14.04 -6.42 -21.06
C GLU A 319 -14.32 -6.13 -19.58
N LYS A 320 -13.74 -6.94 -18.68
CA LYS A 320 -13.88 -6.73 -17.24
C LYS A 320 -13.23 -5.41 -16.82
N GLY A 321 -12.06 -5.07 -17.36
CA GLY A 321 -11.43 -3.76 -17.14
C GLY A 321 -12.35 -2.60 -17.51
N ARG A 322 -13.02 -2.67 -18.66
CA ARG A 322 -14.00 -1.66 -19.10
C ARG A 322 -15.18 -1.54 -18.13
N GLN A 323 -15.74 -2.67 -17.69
CA GLN A 323 -16.81 -2.68 -16.70
C GLN A 323 -16.36 -2.08 -15.36
N GLN A 324 -15.11 -2.30 -14.95
CA GLN A 324 -14.53 -1.66 -13.76
C GLN A 324 -14.44 -0.14 -13.93
N LEU A 325 -14.04 0.37 -15.11
CA LEU A 325 -14.03 1.81 -15.38
C LEU A 325 -15.43 2.43 -15.35
N VAL A 326 -16.43 1.73 -15.88
CA VAL A 326 -17.84 2.14 -15.79
C VAL A 326 -18.29 2.17 -14.32
N GLY A 327 -17.91 1.18 -13.52
CA GLY A 327 -18.19 1.14 -12.07
C GLY A 327 -17.48 2.23 -11.27
N LEU A 328 -16.35 2.74 -11.77
CA LEU A 328 -15.66 3.92 -11.23
C LEU A 328 -16.26 5.24 -11.74
N ASN A 329 -17.30 5.16 -12.58
CA ASN A 329 -17.99 6.29 -13.18
C ASN A 329 -17.08 7.25 -13.94
N VAL A 330 -16.11 6.66 -14.66
CA VAL A 330 -15.21 7.39 -15.53
C VAL A 330 -16.01 7.96 -16.71
N LYS A 331 -15.89 9.26 -16.96
CA LYS A 331 -16.56 9.96 -18.08
C LYS A 331 -15.63 10.23 -19.25
N ALA A 332 -14.35 10.44 -18.98
CA ALA A 332 -13.37 10.65 -20.03
C ALA A 332 -11.99 10.11 -19.71
N THR A 333 -11.26 9.79 -20.77
CA THR A 333 -9.85 9.45 -20.74
C THR A 333 -9.06 10.45 -21.57
N PHE A 334 -8.03 11.02 -20.97
CA PHE A 334 -7.14 11.98 -21.59
C PHE A 334 -5.86 11.25 -21.98
N ASP A 335 -5.74 10.98 -23.28
CA ASP A 335 -4.63 10.22 -23.85
C ASP A 335 -3.53 11.19 -24.30
N PHE A 336 -2.47 11.29 -23.49
CA PHE A 336 -1.33 12.17 -23.74
C PHE A 336 -0.30 11.61 -24.72
N ARG A 337 -0.60 10.47 -25.37
CA ARG A 337 0.32 9.81 -26.30
C ARG A 337 0.45 10.55 -27.63
N LEU A 338 1.64 10.41 -28.21
CA LEU A 338 1.91 10.82 -29.58
C LEU A 338 1.19 9.88 -30.55
N GLU A 339 0.89 10.38 -31.75
CA GLU A 339 0.17 9.60 -32.77
C GLU A 339 0.89 8.30 -33.14
N HIS A 340 2.23 8.30 -33.17
CA HIS A 340 3.01 7.10 -33.46
C HIS A 340 2.91 6.03 -32.35
N GLU A 341 2.79 6.45 -31.09
CA GLU A 341 2.57 5.53 -29.95
C GLU A 341 1.17 4.91 -30.03
N ILE A 342 0.16 5.71 -30.41
CA ILE A 342 -1.21 5.22 -30.62
C ILE A 342 -1.28 4.27 -31.83
N LYS A 343 -0.57 4.57 -32.93
CA LYS A 343 -0.47 3.67 -34.10
C LYS A 343 0.20 2.33 -33.74
N LYS A 344 1.20 2.35 -32.85
CA LYS A 344 1.93 1.17 -32.41
C LYS A 344 1.12 0.31 -31.43
N ASP A 345 0.64 0.92 -30.35
CA ASP A 345 0.07 0.19 -29.21
C ASP A 345 -1.46 0.11 -29.27
N GLY A 346 -2.11 0.88 -30.15
CA GLY A 346 -3.56 1.02 -30.24
C GLY A 346 -4.13 2.12 -29.34
N ALA A 347 -5.36 2.53 -29.65
CA ALA A 347 -6.18 3.36 -28.77
C ALA A 347 -6.96 2.47 -27.78
N MET A 348 -7.56 3.09 -26.76
CA MET A 348 -8.54 2.41 -25.91
C MET A 348 -9.71 1.92 -26.78
N ILE A 349 -10.18 0.70 -26.52
CA ILE A 349 -11.39 0.17 -27.15
C ILE A 349 -12.59 1.03 -26.74
N ASP A 350 -13.43 1.38 -27.70
CA ASP A 350 -14.63 2.18 -27.44
C ASP A 350 -15.47 1.57 -26.30
N THR A 351 -15.85 2.41 -25.34
CA THR A 351 -16.52 2.00 -24.11
C THR A 351 -17.71 2.92 -23.88
N PRO A 352 -18.95 2.40 -23.90
CA PRO A 352 -20.14 3.23 -23.75
C PRO A 352 -20.08 4.11 -22.49
N GLY A 353 -20.34 5.40 -22.67
CA GLY A 353 -20.33 6.39 -21.59
C GLY A 353 -18.95 6.93 -21.21
N ILE A 354 -17.87 6.49 -21.88
CA ILE A 354 -16.51 6.98 -21.67
C ILE A 354 -15.97 7.59 -22.97
N THR A 355 -15.70 8.89 -22.96
CA THR A 355 -15.12 9.58 -24.13
C THR A 355 -13.60 9.61 -24.05
N ARG A 356 -12.91 9.10 -25.08
CA ARG A 356 -11.47 9.29 -25.23
C ARG A 356 -11.17 10.63 -25.90
N LEU A 357 -10.36 11.45 -25.26
CA LEU A 357 -9.86 12.70 -25.80
C LEU A 357 -8.35 12.60 -26.03
N GLY A 358 -7.92 12.77 -27.29
CA GLY A 358 -6.50 12.75 -27.66
C GLY A 358 -5.85 14.11 -27.44
N PHE A 359 -4.97 14.22 -26.44
CA PHE A 359 -4.30 15.46 -26.04
C PHE A 359 -2.78 15.28 -26.08
N ASN A 360 -2.17 15.37 -27.26
CA ASN A 360 -0.73 15.20 -27.37
C ASN A 360 0.03 16.32 -26.63
N LEU A 361 0.51 16.06 -25.41
CA LEU A 361 1.21 17.06 -24.59
C LEU A 361 2.53 17.56 -25.18
N TYR A 362 3.11 16.85 -26.16
CA TYR A 362 4.29 17.30 -26.91
C TYR A 362 3.94 18.07 -28.18
N GLU A 363 2.64 18.27 -28.46
CA GLU A 363 1.98 18.84 -29.66
C GLU A 363 2.91 19.16 -30.85
N ASN A 364 3.68 20.25 -30.74
CA ASN A 364 4.48 20.81 -31.84
C ASN A 364 6.00 20.58 -31.76
N LEU A 365 6.46 19.99 -30.65
CA LEU A 365 7.89 19.88 -30.31
C LEU A 365 8.51 18.56 -30.77
N ILE A 366 7.74 17.48 -30.76
CA ILE A 366 8.20 16.14 -31.16
C ILE A 366 7.45 15.73 -32.44
N LYS A 367 8.10 15.92 -33.58
CA LYS A 367 7.52 15.66 -34.91
C LYS A 367 7.88 14.28 -35.47
N SER A 368 8.93 13.66 -34.92
CA SER A 368 9.40 12.34 -35.34
C SER A 368 9.79 11.45 -34.17
N THR A 369 9.88 10.15 -34.42
CA THR A 369 10.40 9.18 -33.44
C THR A 369 11.84 9.50 -33.04
N ASN A 370 12.65 10.05 -33.94
CA ASN A 370 14.02 10.47 -33.62
C ASN A 370 14.07 11.67 -32.68
N ASP A 371 13.14 12.64 -32.83
CA ASP A 371 13.03 13.76 -31.89
C ASP A 371 12.62 13.28 -30.50
N TYR A 372 11.73 12.28 -30.45
CA TYR A 372 11.33 11.63 -29.20
C TYR A 372 12.52 10.93 -28.52
N TYR A 373 13.34 10.21 -29.28
CA TYR A 373 14.54 9.58 -28.72
C TYR A 373 15.55 10.62 -28.23
N LYS A 374 15.82 11.68 -28.99
CA LYS A 374 16.69 12.79 -28.53
C LYS A 374 16.17 13.40 -27.24
N HIS A 375 14.85 13.57 -27.13
CA HIS A 375 14.23 14.03 -25.90
C HIS A 375 14.43 13.03 -24.76
N LEU A 376 14.28 11.71 -24.99
CA LEU A 376 14.58 10.71 -23.96
C LEU A 376 16.06 10.74 -23.50
N MET A 377 16.99 11.22 -24.33
CA MET A 377 18.41 11.25 -23.99
C MET A 377 18.74 12.28 -22.92
N VAL A 378 17.91 13.32 -22.75
CA VAL A 378 18.15 14.30 -21.69
C VAL A 378 18.06 13.65 -20.31
N TYR A 379 17.25 12.61 -20.14
CA TYR A 379 17.10 11.88 -18.87
C TYR A 379 18.38 11.16 -18.42
N LEU A 380 19.32 10.89 -19.33
CA LEU A 380 20.63 10.31 -19.00
C LEU A 380 21.52 11.29 -18.24
N GLN A 381 21.19 12.58 -18.24
CA GLN A 381 21.92 13.62 -17.49
C GLN A 381 21.52 13.67 -16.01
N GLY A 382 20.78 12.68 -15.52
CA GLY A 382 20.33 12.64 -14.14
C GLY A 382 19.20 13.64 -13.84
N GLU A 383 19.18 14.16 -12.62
CA GLU A 383 18.08 14.96 -12.06
C GLU A 383 17.77 16.22 -12.87
N GLU A 384 18.81 16.94 -13.30
CA GLU A 384 18.68 18.12 -14.16
C GLU A 384 18.12 17.76 -15.54
N GLY A 385 18.52 16.60 -16.08
CA GLY A 385 18.00 16.05 -17.32
C GLY A 385 16.50 15.80 -17.27
N PHE A 386 16.02 15.20 -16.17
CA PHE A 386 14.59 15.05 -15.91
C PHE A 386 13.86 16.39 -15.87
N ALA A 387 14.41 17.36 -15.15
CA ALA A 387 13.81 18.69 -15.07
C ALA A 387 13.76 19.39 -16.44
N GLN A 388 14.82 19.35 -17.23
CA GLN A 388 14.83 19.88 -18.59
C GLN A 388 13.75 19.22 -19.46
N GLY A 389 13.65 17.89 -19.40
CA GLY A 389 12.63 17.15 -20.14
C GLY A 389 11.20 17.54 -19.73
N TYR A 390 10.96 17.70 -18.43
CA TYR A 390 9.62 17.99 -17.91
C TYR A 390 9.22 19.47 -18.07
N MET A 391 10.18 20.39 -18.00
CA MET A 391 9.95 21.79 -18.35
C MET A 391 9.56 21.94 -19.82
N LEU A 392 10.08 21.09 -20.72
CA LEU A 392 9.65 21.05 -22.11
C LEU A 392 8.18 20.62 -22.25
N ILE A 393 7.76 19.59 -21.52
CA ILE A 393 6.35 19.13 -21.48
C ILE A 393 5.44 20.24 -20.97
N LEU A 394 5.86 20.95 -19.92
CA LEU A 394 5.10 22.07 -19.36
C LEU A 394 4.98 23.22 -20.36
N ASP A 395 6.05 23.56 -21.06
CA ASP A 395 6.05 24.65 -22.03
C ASP A 395 5.22 24.32 -23.28
N SER A 396 5.30 23.09 -23.78
CA SER A 396 4.49 22.63 -24.93
C SER A 396 3.03 22.41 -24.57
N GLY A 397 2.77 21.92 -23.35
CA GLY A 397 1.45 21.47 -22.92
C GLY A 397 0.53 22.57 -22.40
N LYS A 398 0.98 23.83 -22.29
CA LYS A 398 0.24 24.93 -21.64
C LYS A 398 -1.24 25.00 -21.97
N LYS A 399 -1.55 25.11 -23.27
CA LYS A 399 -2.94 25.22 -23.75
C LYS A 399 -3.75 23.97 -23.41
N LEU A 400 -3.19 22.80 -23.69
CA LEU A 400 -3.84 21.51 -23.46
C LEU A 400 -4.09 21.26 -21.98
N ILE A 401 -3.13 21.58 -21.10
CA ILE A 401 -3.29 21.49 -19.64
C ILE A 401 -4.43 22.40 -19.18
N GLY A 402 -4.50 23.64 -19.70
CA GLY A 402 -5.63 24.54 -19.46
C GLY A 402 -6.97 23.94 -19.90
N ASP A 403 -7.02 23.32 -21.09
CA ASP A 403 -8.24 22.69 -21.61
C ASP A 403 -8.68 21.47 -20.77
N VAL A 404 -7.73 20.68 -20.26
CA VAL A 404 -8.02 19.58 -19.32
C VAL A 404 -8.64 20.13 -18.03
N PHE A 405 -8.08 21.20 -17.47
CA PHE A 405 -8.64 21.84 -16.27
C PHE A 405 -10.04 22.42 -16.50
N ARG A 406 -10.28 23.05 -17.65
CA ARG A 406 -11.62 23.53 -18.02
C ARG A 406 -12.62 22.39 -18.17
N TYR A 407 -12.20 21.26 -18.73
CA TYR A 407 -13.03 20.05 -18.78
C TYR A 407 -13.38 19.57 -17.37
N MET A 408 -12.40 19.52 -16.45
CA MET A 408 -12.64 19.10 -15.06
C MET A 408 -13.76 19.92 -14.41
N ILE A 409 -13.70 21.25 -14.54
CA ILE A 409 -14.69 22.17 -13.98
C ILE A 409 -16.07 21.94 -14.60
N LYS A 410 -16.11 21.73 -15.92
CA LYS A 410 -17.37 21.66 -16.68
C LYS A 410 -18.09 20.31 -16.51
N GLU A 411 -17.35 19.20 -16.52
CA GLU A 411 -17.93 17.86 -16.70
C GLU A 411 -17.86 16.99 -15.44
N LEU A 412 -16.97 17.28 -14.48
CA LEU A 412 -16.86 16.48 -13.26
C LEU A 412 -17.81 16.99 -12.17
N SER A 413 -18.75 16.13 -11.77
CA SER A 413 -19.70 16.36 -10.69
C SER A 413 -19.30 15.57 -9.44
N ILE A 414 -19.14 16.26 -8.30
CA ILE A 414 -18.94 15.63 -6.99
C ILE A 414 -20.18 14.82 -6.57
N LYS A 415 -21.37 15.38 -6.81
CA LYS A 415 -22.65 14.77 -6.42
C LYS A 415 -22.86 13.45 -7.15
N ASP A 416 -22.60 13.45 -8.45
CA ASP A 416 -22.77 12.28 -9.30
C ASP A 416 -21.53 11.39 -9.34
N ARG A 417 -20.46 11.79 -8.63
CA ARG A 417 -19.17 11.08 -8.54
C ARG A 417 -18.56 10.79 -9.91
N HIS A 418 -18.59 11.77 -10.82
CA HIS A 418 -17.92 11.65 -12.10
C HIS A 418 -16.40 11.64 -11.90
N SER A 419 -15.73 10.81 -12.68
CA SER A 419 -14.26 10.72 -12.65
C SER A 419 -13.66 10.77 -14.05
N MET A 420 -12.36 11.00 -14.12
CA MET A 420 -11.59 10.95 -15.36
C MET A 420 -10.26 10.21 -15.18
N ILE A 421 -9.70 9.75 -16.30
CA ILE A 421 -8.36 9.16 -16.34
C ILE A 421 -7.44 10.08 -17.14
N VAL A 422 -6.26 10.35 -16.61
CA VAL A 422 -5.14 10.92 -17.37
C VAL A 422 -4.08 9.85 -17.59
N HIS A 423 -3.64 9.67 -18.83
CA HIS A 423 -2.67 8.62 -19.14
C HIS A 423 -1.73 9.00 -20.28
N CYS A 424 -0.61 8.29 -20.35
CA CYS A 424 0.28 8.29 -21.50
C CYS A 424 0.63 6.84 -21.85
N SER A 425 1.84 6.55 -22.33
CA SER A 425 2.27 5.16 -22.56
C SER A 425 2.48 4.41 -21.24
N ALA A 426 3.44 4.84 -20.44
CA ALA A 426 3.68 4.21 -19.14
C ALA A 426 2.85 4.81 -17.98
N GLY A 427 2.21 5.95 -18.19
CA GLY A 427 1.56 6.70 -17.11
C GLY A 427 2.56 7.35 -16.15
N LYS A 428 3.77 7.67 -16.64
CA LYS A 428 4.89 8.16 -15.84
C LYS A 428 5.19 9.64 -16.11
N ASP A 429 5.77 9.95 -17.27
CA ASP A 429 6.32 11.29 -17.57
C ASP A 429 5.24 12.35 -17.79
N ARG A 430 4.56 12.32 -18.94
CA ARG A 430 3.51 13.28 -19.30
C ARG A 430 2.36 13.30 -18.30
N THR A 431 1.94 12.11 -17.87
CA THR A 431 0.94 11.95 -16.82
C THR A 431 1.44 12.51 -15.49
N GLY A 432 2.68 12.23 -15.11
CA GLY A 432 3.27 12.72 -13.87
C GLY A 432 3.43 14.23 -13.84
N VAL A 433 3.82 14.84 -14.95
CA VAL A 433 3.90 16.31 -15.08
C VAL A 433 2.53 16.95 -14.89
N PHE A 434 1.48 16.41 -15.53
CA PHE A 434 0.12 16.92 -15.32
C PHE A 434 -0.33 16.76 -13.86
N ILE A 435 -0.12 15.59 -13.25
CA ILE A 435 -0.48 15.33 -11.85
C ILE A 435 0.32 16.21 -10.89
N MET A 436 1.60 16.45 -11.16
CA MET A 436 2.44 17.39 -10.40
C MET A 436 1.83 18.79 -10.40
N VAL A 437 1.41 19.30 -11.55
CA VAL A 437 0.75 20.62 -11.65
C VAL A 437 -0.57 20.64 -10.89
N LEU A 438 -1.41 19.62 -11.04
CA LEU A 438 -2.71 19.55 -10.36
C LEU A 438 -2.56 19.49 -8.82
N LEU A 439 -1.68 18.63 -8.30
CA LEU A 439 -1.42 18.52 -6.86
C LEU A 439 -0.77 19.78 -6.30
N GLY A 440 0.19 20.35 -7.03
CA GLY A 440 0.85 21.61 -6.68
C GLY A 440 -0.12 22.79 -6.64
N LEU A 441 -1.05 22.87 -7.61
CA LEU A 441 -2.13 23.86 -7.63
C LEU A 441 -3.06 23.75 -6.41
N CYS A 442 -3.29 22.52 -5.93
CA CYS A 442 -4.09 22.29 -4.73
C CYS A 442 -3.33 22.60 -3.42
N GLY A 443 -2.01 22.80 -3.48
CA GLY A 443 -1.15 23.08 -2.33
C GLY A 443 -0.63 21.83 -1.62
N VAL A 444 -0.49 20.71 -2.32
CA VAL A 444 0.17 19.52 -1.78
C VAL A 444 1.69 19.77 -1.67
N ASP A 445 2.31 19.23 -0.62
CA ASP A 445 3.74 19.39 -0.38
C ASP A 445 4.59 18.73 -1.48
N ASP A 446 5.67 19.41 -1.89
CA ASP A 446 6.54 18.97 -2.97
C ASP A 446 7.13 17.56 -2.72
N GLU A 447 7.36 17.17 -1.46
CA GLU A 447 7.79 15.82 -1.07
C GLU A 447 6.75 14.76 -1.43
N ILE A 448 5.48 15.08 -1.20
CA ILE A 448 4.36 14.18 -1.49
C ILE A 448 4.18 14.06 -3.00
N ILE A 449 4.27 15.17 -3.73
CA ILE A 449 4.17 15.18 -5.19
C ILE A 449 5.26 14.30 -5.82
N ALA A 450 6.51 14.46 -5.38
CA ALA A 450 7.63 13.67 -5.90
C ALA A 450 7.50 12.17 -5.57
N LYS A 451 7.01 11.83 -4.36
CA LYS A 451 6.75 10.43 -3.97
C LYS A 451 5.59 9.80 -4.73
N GLU A 452 4.50 10.54 -4.97
CA GLU A 452 3.39 10.07 -5.80
C GLU A 452 3.88 9.72 -7.21
N TYR A 453 4.74 10.58 -7.78
CA TYR A 453 5.34 10.33 -9.07
C TYR A 453 6.24 9.09 -9.07
N GLU A 454 7.11 8.94 -8.06
CA GLU A 454 8.05 7.82 -7.88
C GLU A 454 7.35 6.46 -7.81
N MET A 455 6.10 6.41 -7.30
CA MET A 455 5.27 5.19 -7.31
C MET A 455 5.12 4.55 -8.70
N SER A 456 5.34 5.31 -9.77
CA SER A 456 5.34 4.79 -11.15
C SER A 456 6.43 3.74 -11.42
N ASN A 457 7.52 3.71 -10.62
CA ASN A 457 8.51 2.63 -10.65
C ASN A 457 7.92 1.28 -10.25
N ILE A 458 6.92 1.29 -9.35
CA ILE A 458 6.24 0.10 -8.87
C ILE A 458 5.11 -0.29 -9.85
N GLY A 459 4.41 0.69 -10.41
CA GLY A 459 3.21 0.43 -11.22
C GLY A 459 3.44 -0.07 -12.64
N TYR A 460 4.66 0.07 -13.19
CA TYR A 460 4.97 -0.27 -14.58
C TYR A 460 6.18 -1.22 -14.66
N PHE A 461 5.91 -2.52 -14.64
CA PHE A 461 6.92 -3.59 -14.49
C PHE A 461 7.69 -3.97 -15.77
N ASP A 462 7.41 -3.38 -16.94
CA ASP A 462 7.88 -3.94 -18.24
C ASP A 462 9.14 -3.27 -18.80
N TYR A 463 9.78 -2.35 -18.07
CA TYR A 463 10.97 -1.66 -18.58
C TYR A 463 12.16 -2.61 -18.83
N GLU A 464 12.24 -3.73 -18.10
CA GLU A 464 13.34 -4.70 -18.24
C GLU A 464 13.31 -5.47 -19.56
N LYS A 465 12.13 -5.76 -20.14
CA LYS A 465 12.04 -6.61 -21.34
C LYS A 465 12.68 -5.99 -22.57
N ASP A 466 12.59 -4.67 -22.69
CA ASP A 466 13.16 -3.91 -23.81
C ASP A 466 14.49 -3.22 -23.44
N LEU A 467 14.97 -3.39 -22.21
CA LEU A 467 16.07 -2.57 -21.69
C LEU A 467 17.35 -2.75 -22.52
N LYS A 468 17.71 -4.01 -22.76
CA LYS A 468 18.90 -4.37 -23.54
C LYS A 468 18.83 -3.81 -24.96
N SER A 469 17.74 -4.04 -25.68
CA SER A 469 17.61 -3.57 -27.07
C SER A 469 17.60 -2.04 -27.17
N ARG A 470 17.04 -1.34 -26.19
CA ARG A 470 17.09 0.12 -26.10
C ARG A 470 18.49 0.64 -25.78
N SER A 471 19.17 0.02 -24.83
CA SER A 471 20.53 0.38 -24.43
C SER A 471 21.51 0.25 -25.62
N GLU A 472 21.42 -0.85 -26.38
CA GLU A 472 22.22 -1.11 -27.58
C GLU A 472 21.93 -0.10 -28.70
N ARG A 473 20.65 0.20 -28.93
CA ARG A 473 20.23 1.18 -29.97
C ARG A 473 20.73 2.59 -29.67
N ILE A 474 20.83 2.94 -28.39
CA ILE A 474 21.19 4.28 -27.93
C ILE A 474 22.69 4.40 -27.64
N GLY A 475 23.39 3.28 -27.45
CA GLY A 475 24.82 3.23 -27.18
C GLY A 475 25.19 3.58 -25.74
N VAL A 476 24.35 3.22 -24.77
CA VAL A 476 24.58 3.45 -23.32
C VAL A 476 24.48 2.15 -22.54
N SER A 477 24.90 2.16 -21.27
CA SER A 477 24.79 0.98 -20.41
C SER A 477 23.31 0.66 -20.09
N GLU A 478 23.02 -0.61 -19.78
CA GLU A 478 21.69 -1.00 -19.31
C GLU A 478 21.30 -0.29 -17.99
N GLU A 479 22.28 0.02 -17.14
CA GLU A 479 22.07 0.74 -15.89
C GLU A 479 21.65 2.19 -16.12
N ASP A 480 22.33 2.90 -17.02
CA ASP A 480 21.97 4.27 -17.40
C ASP A 480 20.59 4.30 -18.08
N MET A 481 20.32 3.31 -18.94
CA MET A 481 19.01 3.18 -19.58
C MET A 481 17.91 2.94 -18.53
N ARG A 482 18.18 2.11 -17.51
CA ARG A 482 17.24 1.83 -16.42
C ARG A 482 16.97 3.09 -15.61
N ALA A 483 18.01 3.86 -15.30
CA ALA A 483 17.88 5.14 -14.61
C ALA A 483 17.05 6.14 -15.42
N ALA A 484 17.29 6.28 -16.73
CA ALA A 484 16.52 7.16 -17.61
C ALA A 484 15.04 6.71 -17.76
N LEU A 485 14.77 5.40 -17.73
CA LEU A 485 13.41 4.86 -17.78
C LEU A 485 12.69 4.89 -16.43
N SER A 486 13.40 5.14 -15.32
CA SER A 486 12.84 5.23 -13.97
C SER A 486 11.99 6.50 -13.75
N ALA A 487 11.18 6.50 -12.70
CA ALA A 487 10.53 7.66 -12.15
C ALA A 487 11.42 8.27 -11.05
N SER A 488 12.30 9.22 -11.43
CA SER A 488 13.27 9.83 -10.50
C SER A 488 12.61 10.83 -9.54
N TYR A 489 12.54 10.48 -8.25
CA TYR A 489 12.04 11.38 -7.20
C TYR A 489 12.77 12.74 -7.20
N ASN A 490 14.10 12.74 -7.27
CA ASN A 490 14.87 13.97 -7.29
C ASN A 490 14.71 14.74 -8.61
N GLY A 491 14.56 14.05 -9.74
CA GLY A 491 14.24 14.69 -11.02
C GLY A 491 12.91 15.45 -10.97
N MET A 492 11.89 14.89 -10.31
CA MET A 492 10.62 15.58 -10.08
C MET A 492 10.78 16.79 -9.13
N LYS A 493 11.53 16.66 -8.03
CA LYS A 493 11.83 17.79 -7.14
C LYS A 493 12.54 18.93 -7.87
N CYS A 494 13.54 18.60 -8.69
CA CYS A 494 14.25 19.57 -9.52
C CYS A 494 13.30 20.27 -10.51
N THR A 495 12.37 19.51 -11.13
CA THR A 495 11.33 20.08 -12.00
C THR A 495 10.44 21.08 -11.27
N ILE A 496 9.97 20.74 -10.07
CA ILE A 496 9.11 21.63 -9.27
C ILE A 496 9.84 22.94 -8.95
N ASN A 497 11.13 22.86 -8.58
CA ASN A 497 11.95 24.04 -8.33
C ASN A 497 12.07 24.92 -9.58
N GLN A 498 12.41 24.35 -10.74
CA GLN A 498 12.52 25.10 -12.00
C GLN A 498 11.18 25.73 -12.42
N LEU A 499 10.05 25.05 -12.20
CA LEU A 499 8.72 25.61 -12.44
C LEU A 499 8.50 26.84 -11.56
N ARG A 500 8.80 26.75 -10.26
CA ARG A 500 8.65 27.87 -9.31
C ARG A 500 9.61 29.02 -9.61
N GLU A 501 10.84 28.74 -10.03
CA GLU A 501 11.79 29.78 -10.45
C GLU A 501 11.29 30.54 -11.68
N LYS A 502 10.73 29.82 -12.67
CA LYS A 502 10.27 30.40 -13.93
C LYS A 502 8.92 31.13 -13.81
N TYR A 503 7.99 30.59 -13.03
CA TYR A 503 6.59 31.05 -12.97
C TYR A 503 6.17 31.59 -11.59
N GLY A 504 7.08 31.60 -10.61
CA GLY A 504 6.82 31.98 -9.21
C GLY A 504 6.05 30.94 -8.41
N SER A 505 5.07 30.25 -9.01
CA SER A 505 4.24 29.24 -8.35
C SER A 505 3.50 28.36 -9.37
N PHE A 506 2.87 27.27 -8.90
CA PHE A 506 1.93 26.49 -9.70
C PHE A 506 0.75 27.34 -10.21
N GLU A 507 0.24 28.27 -9.39
CA GLU A 507 -0.79 29.22 -9.79
C GLU A 507 -0.31 30.15 -10.91
N GLY A 508 0.92 30.68 -10.80
CA GLY A 508 1.53 31.49 -11.85
C GLY A 508 1.66 30.70 -13.16
N TYR A 509 2.08 29.44 -13.11
CA TYR A 509 2.13 28.58 -14.29
C TYR A 509 0.75 28.40 -14.95
N VAL A 510 -0.30 28.07 -14.19
CA VAL A 510 -1.61 27.81 -14.79
C VAL A 510 -2.34 29.10 -15.22
N ARG A 511 -2.09 30.22 -14.55
CA ARG A 511 -2.65 31.52 -14.93
C ARG A 511 -1.93 32.09 -16.14
N ASP A 512 -0.63 32.29 -16.03
CA ASP A 512 0.16 33.03 -17.03
C ASP A 512 0.59 32.12 -18.19
N GLY A 513 0.75 30.82 -17.93
CA GLY A 513 1.07 29.81 -18.94
C GLY A 513 -0.17 29.19 -19.57
N CYS A 514 -1.07 28.60 -18.78
CA CYS A 514 -2.24 27.87 -19.29
C CYS A 514 -3.46 28.76 -19.59
N GLY A 515 -3.42 30.04 -19.18
CA GLY A 515 -4.50 31.00 -19.43
C GLY A 515 -5.76 30.75 -18.60
N LEU A 516 -5.63 30.16 -17.41
CA LEU A 516 -6.75 30.02 -16.48
C LEU A 516 -7.00 31.34 -15.73
N SER A 517 -8.27 31.71 -15.58
CA SER A 517 -8.71 32.78 -14.70
C SER A 517 -8.62 32.37 -13.22
N ASP A 518 -8.55 33.34 -12.32
CA ASP A 518 -8.56 33.08 -10.87
C ASP A 518 -9.82 32.31 -10.43
N GLN A 519 -10.96 32.55 -11.09
CA GLN A 519 -12.21 31.83 -10.83
C GLN A 519 -12.13 30.35 -11.25
N GLU A 520 -11.51 30.05 -12.40
CA GLU A 520 -11.28 28.67 -12.83
C GLU A 520 -10.32 27.95 -11.86
N ILE A 521 -9.23 28.62 -11.45
CA ILE A 521 -8.28 28.09 -10.46
C ILE A 521 -8.99 27.74 -9.15
N GLN A 522 -9.84 28.64 -8.66
CA GLN A 522 -10.59 28.41 -7.43
C GLN A 522 -11.58 27.25 -7.57
N SER A 523 -12.26 27.15 -8.73
CA SER A 523 -13.20 26.06 -9.01
C SER A 523 -12.50 24.69 -9.04
N ILE A 524 -11.27 24.62 -9.58
CA ILE A 524 -10.45 23.39 -9.56
C ILE A 524 -10.12 23.01 -8.12
N LYS A 525 -9.70 23.96 -7.29
CA LYS A 525 -9.40 23.71 -5.87
C LYS A 525 -10.63 23.22 -5.11
N GLU A 526 -11.81 23.79 -5.35
CA GLU A 526 -13.06 23.34 -4.71
C GLU A 526 -13.47 21.94 -5.14
N LEU A 527 -13.31 21.64 -6.44
CA LEU A 527 -13.53 20.31 -6.98
C LEU A 527 -12.58 19.29 -6.32
N MET A 528 -11.32 19.64 -6.17
CA MET A 528 -10.26 18.71 -5.80
C MET A 528 -9.94 18.67 -4.31
N ILE A 529 -10.30 19.66 -3.52
CA ILE A 529 -9.97 19.71 -2.09
C ILE A 529 -11.22 19.40 -1.27
N VAL A 530 -11.13 18.38 -0.42
CA VAL A 530 -12.10 18.15 0.64
C VAL A 530 -11.68 18.96 1.86
N PRO A 531 -12.46 19.98 2.29
CA PRO A 531 -12.11 20.76 3.46
C PRO A 531 -12.32 19.94 4.74
N ILE A 532 -11.41 20.12 5.69
CA ILE A 532 -11.59 19.65 7.07
C ILE A 532 -12.38 20.75 7.83
N ARG A 533 -13.48 20.38 8.51
CA ARG A 533 -14.43 21.35 9.11
C ARG A 533 -13.80 22.13 10.25
N PHE A 534 -14.28 23.34 10.54
CA PHE A 534 -13.66 24.20 11.58
C PHE A 534 -13.69 23.59 13.00
N GLU A 535 -14.73 22.82 13.36
CA GLU A 535 -14.71 22.07 14.63
C GLU A 535 -13.66 20.95 14.63
N GLU A 536 -13.34 20.40 13.46
CA GLU A 536 -12.22 19.47 13.25
C GLU A 536 -10.87 20.21 13.16
N ARG A 537 -10.84 21.49 12.75
CA ARG A 537 -9.62 22.34 12.68
C ARG A 537 -9.02 22.66 14.05
N GLN A 538 -9.79 22.55 15.14
CA GLN A 538 -9.25 22.66 16.51
C GLN A 538 -8.30 21.50 16.86
N LEU A 539 -8.38 20.39 16.11
CA LEU A 539 -7.45 19.25 16.18
C LEU A 539 -6.20 19.43 15.27
N TYR A 540 -6.12 20.55 14.54
CA TYR A 540 -5.04 20.85 13.57
C TYR A 540 -4.42 22.25 13.74
N ARG A 541 -4.74 22.98 14.82
CA ARG A 541 -4.04 24.24 15.13
C ARG A 541 -2.72 23.94 15.85
N ALA A 542 -1.62 24.43 15.29
CA ALA A 542 -0.43 24.70 16.09
C ALA A 542 -0.82 25.75 17.14
N ASN A 543 -0.77 25.38 18.42
CA ASN A 543 -0.98 26.37 19.48
C ASN A 543 0.27 27.24 19.59
N PHE A 544 0.06 28.55 19.72
CA PHE A 544 1.09 29.57 19.93
C PHE A 544 1.89 29.34 21.22
#